data_AF-A0A7C3F8R4-F1
#
_entry.id   AF-A0A7C3F8R4-F1
#
_cell.length_a   1.000
_cell.length_b   1.000
_cell.length_c   1.000
_cell.angle_alpha   90.00
_cell.angle_beta   90.00
_cell.angle_gamma   90.00
#
_symmetry.space_group_name_H-M   'P 1'
#
loop_
_entity.id
_entity.type
_entity.pdbx_description
1 polymer ?
#
loop_
_entity_poly.entity_id
_entity_poly.type
_entity_poly.pdbx_seq_one_letter_code
_entity_poly.pdbx_strand_id
1 'polypeptide(L)'
;MLFLFIAIIAAAVAAIGWLFPKPLSAPPAPQSRAIRDMHAHDEPAAHRHAPETALDILKKRYARGEITKEEYETIKRDLLTS
;
A
#
# COMPACT_ATOMS: atom_id res chain seq x y z
N MET A 1 -33.34 -13.23 -5.20
CA MET A 1 -32.18 -14.00 -4.67
C MET A 1 -30.87 -13.26 -4.87
N LEU A 2 -30.48 -12.84 -6.09
CA LEU A 2 -29.25 -12.07 -6.36
C LEU A 2 -29.14 -10.73 -5.61
N PHE A 3 -30.24 -9.96 -5.54
CA PHE A 3 -30.26 -8.65 -4.85
C PHE A 3 -29.98 -8.76 -3.34
N LEU A 4 -30.34 -9.88 -2.72
CA LEU A 4 -30.15 -10.12 -1.29
C LEU A 4 -28.68 -10.38 -0.97
N PHE A 5 -27.94 -11.05 -1.86
CA PHE A 5 -26.50 -11.24 -1.75
C PHE A 5 -25.72 -9.92 -1.90
N ILE A 6 -26.11 -9.06 -2.85
CA ILE A 6 -25.46 -7.76 -3.06
C ILE A 6 -25.64 -6.87 -1.83
N ALA A 7 -26.83 -6.86 -1.24
CA ALA A 7 -27.12 -6.10 -0.02
C ALA A 7 -26.27 -6.56 1.18
N ILE A 8 -26.07 -7.88 1.35
CA ILE A 8 -25.24 -8.44 2.43
C ILE A 8 -23.76 -8.06 2.25
N ILE A 9 -23.24 -8.15 1.03
CA ILE A 9 -21.84 -7.79 0.73
C ILE A 9 -21.62 -6.30 0.96
N ALA A 10 -22.53 -5.43 0.52
CA ALA A 10 -22.45 -3.99 0.75
C ALA A 10 -22.47 -3.63 2.24
N ALA A 11 -23.31 -4.31 3.05
CA ALA A 11 -23.35 -4.10 4.49
C ALA A 11 -22.06 -4.55 5.20
N ALA A 12 -21.46 -5.67 4.76
CA ALA A 12 -20.19 -6.15 5.30
C ALA A 12 -19.03 -5.19 5.04
N VAL A 13 -18.95 -4.62 3.82
CA VAL A 13 -17.93 -3.62 3.46
C VAL A 13 -18.08 -2.34 4.29
N ALA A 14 -19.32 -1.88 4.50
CA ALA A 14 -19.60 -0.71 5.34
C ALA A 14 -19.24 -0.95 6.83
N ALA A 15 -19.47 -2.17 7.35
CA ALA A 15 -19.13 -2.52 8.72
C ALA A 15 -17.62 -2.56 8.97
N ILE A 16 -16.82 -3.01 8.00
CA ILE A 16 -15.35 -3.02 8.09
C ILE A 16 -14.79 -1.59 8.17
N GLY A 17 -15.38 -0.64 7.44
CA GLY A 17 -15.00 0.78 7.51
C GLY A 17 -15.29 1.43 8.87
N TRP A 18 -16.20 0.87 9.66
CA TRP A 18 -16.55 1.35 11.00
C TRP A 18 -15.60 0.83 12.09
N LEU A 19 -14.85 -0.24 11.81
CA LEU A 19 -13.95 -0.90 12.76
C LEU A 19 -12.61 -0.15 12.96
N PHE A 20 -12.30 0.82 12.10
CA PHE A 20 -11.14 1.69 12.24
C PHE A 20 -11.58 3.12 12.63
N PRO A 21 -11.79 3.41 13.92
CA PRO A 21 -12.02 4.79 14.36
C PRO A 21 -10.80 5.63 13.98
N LYS A 22 -11.05 6.80 13.37
CA LYS A 22 -10.01 7.78 13.02
C LYS A 22 -9.15 8.05 14.27
N PRO A 23 -7.82 8.04 14.16
CA PRO A 23 -6.95 8.29 15.31
C PRO A 23 -7.31 9.66 15.88
N LEU A 24 -7.69 9.63 17.16
CA LEU A 24 -8.04 10.79 17.97
C LEU A 24 -6.92 11.82 17.81
N SER A 25 -7.29 12.99 17.29
CA SER A 25 -6.41 14.11 16.98
C SER A 25 -5.24 14.22 17.95
N ALA A 26 -4.03 14.02 17.43
CA ALA A 26 -2.83 14.30 18.20
C ALA A 26 -2.88 15.76 18.69
N PRO A 27 -2.48 16.05 19.95
CA PRO A 27 -2.38 17.42 20.42
C PRO A 27 -1.42 18.22 19.51
N PRO A 28 -1.69 19.52 19.26
CA PRO A 28 -0.79 20.35 18.47
C PRO A 28 0.59 20.35 19.11
N ALA A 29 1.60 20.10 18.28
CA ALA A 29 3.00 20.00 18.69
C ALA A 29 3.43 21.22 19.54
N PRO A 30 4.32 21.04 20.54
CA PRO A 30 4.96 22.17 21.19
C PRO A 30 5.68 22.99 20.11
N GLN A 31 5.25 24.23 19.93
CA GLN A 31 5.94 25.22 19.09
C GLN A 31 7.22 25.63 19.81
N SER A 32 8.22 24.76 19.80
CA SER A 32 9.60 25.07 20.18
C SER A 32 10.22 25.92 19.06
N ARG A 33 9.74 27.16 19.02
CA ARG A 33 10.04 28.23 18.08
C ARG A 33 11.38 28.91 18.38
N ALA A 34 12.34 28.18 18.94
CA ALA A 34 13.65 28.70 19.25
C ALA A 34 14.67 27.59 19.07
N ILE A 35 15.63 27.82 18.18
CA ILE A 35 16.76 26.96 17.83
C ILE A 35 16.43 25.87 16.79
N ARG A 36 16.28 26.27 15.52
CA ARG A 36 17.12 25.77 14.41
C ARG A 36 16.75 26.48 13.10
N ASP A 37 17.22 27.72 12.98
CA ASP A 37 17.52 28.30 11.68
C ASP A 37 18.69 27.51 11.08
N MET A 38 18.43 26.32 10.53
CA MET A 38 19.36 25.60 9.67
C MET A 38 18.63 24.47 8.94
N HIS A 39 18.18 24.80 7.73
CA HIS A 39 18.17 23.92 6.58
C HIS A 39 17.49 22.56 6.78
N ALA A 40 16.16 22.55 6.73
CA ALA A 40 15.41 21.36 6.36
C ALA A 40 14.71 21.67 5.04
N HIS A 41 15.45 21.43 3.95
CA HIS A 41 14.88 21.24 2.63
C HIS A 41 13.66 20.32 2.77
N ASP A 42 12.56 20.69 2.12
CA ASP A 42 11.51 19.78 1.69
C ASP A 42 12.13 18.44 1.24
N GLU A 43 11.88 17.36 1.97
CA GLU A 43 11.94 16.02 1.41
C GLU A 43 10.49 15.51 1.41
N PRO A 44 9.73 15.75 0.34
CA PRO A 44 8.52 14.99 0.10
C PRO A 44 8.93 13.52 0.13
N ALA A 45 8.19 12.71 0.88
CA ALA A 45 8.40 11.27 1.02
C ALA A 45 8.90 10.70 -0.31
N ALA A 46 10.21 10.51 -0.41
CA ALA A 46 10.82 9.86 -1.53
C ALA A 46 10.24 8.44 -1.53
N HIS A 47 9.15 8.26 -2.28
CA HIS A 47 8.99 7.08 -3.12
C HIS A 47 10.26 7.06 -3.95
N ARG A 48 11.31 6.53 -3.32
CA ARG A 48 12.56 6.25 -3.97
C ARG A 48 12.14 5.46 -5.18
N HIS A 49 12.44 5.99 -6.35
CA HIS A 49 12.63 5.24 -7.57
C HIS A 49 13.80 4.27 -7.32
N ALA A 50 13.67 3.39 -6.33
CA ALA A 50 14.45 2.18 -6.28
C ALA A 50 14.11 1.50 -7.61
N PRO A 51 15.12 1.20 -8.44
CA PRO A 51 14.86 0.52 -9.70
C PRO A 51 14.03 -0.72 -9.39
N GLU A 52 12.86 -0.82 -10.02
CA GLU A 52 11.95 -1.92 -9.74
C GLU A 52 12.69 -3.22 -10.02
N THR A 53 12.77 -4.08 -9.01
CA THR A 53 13.44 -5.36 -9.19
C THR A 53 12.62 -6.22 -10.15
N ALA A 54 13.27 -7.17 -10.81
CA ALA A 54 12.55 -8.13 -11.66
C ALA A 54 11.41 -8.83 -10.88
N LEU A 55 11.60 -9.09 -9.59
CA LEU A 55 10.57 -9.64 -8.70
C LEU A 55 9.39 -8.67 -8.48
N ASP A 56 9.64 -7.37 -8.37
CA ASP A 56 8.57 -6.38 -8.18
C ASP A 56 7.72 -6.22 -9.45
N ILE A 57 8.36 -6.24 -10.62
CA ILE A 57 7.66 -6.25 -11.91
C ILE A 57 6.81 -7.52 -12.04
N LEU A 58 7.37 -8.68 -11.68
CA LEU A 58 6.67 -9.96 -11.73
C LEU A 58 5.41 -9.97 -10.83
N LYS A 59 5.51 -9.48 -9.59
CA LYS A 59 4.38 -9.35 -8.66
C LYS A 59 3.27 -8.47 -9.23
N LYS A 60 3.63 -7.34 -9.84
CA LYS A 60 2.64 -6.42 -10.44
C LYS A 60 1.85 -7.06 -11.58
N ARG A 61 2.52 -7.82 -12.45
CA ARG A 61 1.85 -8.53 -13.57
C ARG A 61 0.86 -9.58 -13.05
N TYR A 62 1.25 -10.34 -12.02
CA TYR A 62 0.37 -11.31 -11.38
C TYR A 62 -0.85 -10.64 -10.74
N ALA A 63 -0.65 -9.52 -10.01
CA ALA A 63 -1.74 -8.77 -9.40
C ALA A 63 -2.72 -8.18 -10.42
N ARG A 64 -2.25 -7.83 -11.62
CA ARG A 64 -3.10 -7.39 -12.74
C ARG A 64 -3.78 -8.54 -13.49
N GLY A 65 -3.42 -9.79 -13.21
CA GLY A 65 -3.93 -10.96 -13.92
C GLY A 65 -3.35 -11.13 -15.33
N GLU A 66 -2.22 -10.48 -15.64
CA GLU A 66 -1.53 -10.60 -16.94
C GLU A 66 -0.80 -11.94 -17.10
N ILE A 67 -0.55 -12.64 -16.00
CA ILE A 67 0.11 -13.95 -15.96
C ILE A 67 -0.61 -14.86 -14.97
N THR A 68 -0.52 -16.17 -15.20
CA THR A 68 -1.08 -17.17 -14.29
C THR A 68 -0.18 -17.42 -13.08
N LYS A 69 -0.70 -18.16 -12.10
CA LYS A 69 0.08 -18.57 -10.91
C LYS A 69 1.26 -19.47 -11.30
N GLU A 70 1.06 -20.34 -12.28
CA GLU A 70 2.08 -21.27 -12.78
C GLU A 70 3.24 -20.51 -13.44
N GLU A 71 2.93 -19.49 -14.24
CA GLU A 71 3.93 -18.61 -14.86
C GLU A 71 4.69 -17.80 -13.81
N TYR A 72 3.97 -17.23 -12.82
CA TYR A 72 4.57 -16.49 -11.71
C TYR A 72 5.59 -17.32 -10.93
N GLU A 73 5.23 -18.54 -10.50
CA GLU A 73 6.13 -19.39 -9.71
C GLU A 73 7.31 -19.94 -10.53
N THR A 74 7.15 -20.11 -11.84
CA THR A 74 8.25 -20.53 -12.72
C THR A 74 9.29 -19.42 -12.84
N ILE A 75 8.87 -18.19 -13.19
CA ILE A 75 9.77 -17.05 -13.35
C ILE A 75 10.39 -16.65 -12.02
N LYS A 76 9.62 -16.69 -10.92
CA LYS A 76 10.13 -16.38 -9.58
C LYS A 76 11.27 -17.30 -9.17
N ARG A 77 11.17 -18.61 -9.44
CA ARG A 77 12.24 -19.58 -9.13
C ARG A 77 13.49 -19.32 -9.95
N ASP A 78 13.32 -19.00 -11.23
CA ASP A 78 14.42 -18.64 -12.14
C ASP A 78 15.18 -17.40 -11.63
N LEU A 79 14.46 -16.35 -11.24
CA LEU A 79 15.01 -15.12 -10.67
C LEU A 79 15.71 -15.29 -9.32
N LEU A 80 15.44 -16.37 -8.58
CA LEU A 80 16.09 -16.67 -7.30
C LEU A 80 17.29 -17.60 -7.43
N THR A 81 17.44 -18.25 -8.59
CA THR A 81 18.53 -19.20 -8.88
C THR A 81 19.65 -18.58 -9.71
N SER A 82 19.39 -17.43 -10.36
CA SER A 82 20.38 -16.61 -11.08
C SER A 82 21.06 -15.60 -10.16
#